data_AF-A0A4Q0VMA0-F1
#
_entry.id   AF-A0A4Q0VMA0-F1
#
_cell.length_a   1.000
_cell.length_b   1.000
_cell.length_c   1.000
_cell.angle_alpha   90.00
_cell.angle_beta   90.00
_cell.angle_gamma   90.00
#
_symmetry.space_group_name_H-M   'P 1'
#
loop_
_entity.id
_entity.type
_entity.pdbx_description
1 polymer ?
#
loop_
_entity_poly.entity_id
_entity_poly.type
_entity_poly.pdbx_seq_one_letter_code
_entity_poly.pdbx_strand_id
1 'polypeptide(L)'
;MNSFEVRKLRLRQMISTNLYIIVVLSLFTAAIVELQPTRLQALSAVVTFIATICFLNWLEFKGIDLRPFSWAKRLVSYEKEKLGPEWYKHKSSELYSRAILIPLLSLQLLFDNRNEPFLPNGLDPFYWLTLAVAIILVVNLHLFFRNRKIDRLSTAELQGYTKKEFGISLVMGLVMFFVVASFIIFFLTL
;
A
#
# COMPACT_ATOMS: atom_id res chain seq x y z
N MET A 1 -19.41 8.66 17.66
CA MET A 1 -18.07 9.25 17.90
C MET A 1 -18.09 10.71 17.44
N ASN A 2 -17.52 11.65 18.19
CA ASN A 2 -17.57 13.08 17.82
C ASN A 2 -16.59 13.38 16.66
N SER A 3 -16.88 14.38 15.82
CA SER A 3 -16.05 14.80 14.68
C SER A 3 -14.61 15.15 15.08
N PHE A 4 -14.43 15.76 16.26
CA PHE A 4 -13.11 16.06 16.82
C PHE A 4 -12.29 14.79 17.10
N GLU A 5 -12.93 13.76 17.65
CA GLU A 5 -12.28 12.48 17.94
C GLU A 5 -11.88 11.76 16.66
N VAL A 6 -12.77 11.73 15.66
CA VAL A 6 -12.48 11.18 14.32
C VAL A 6 -11.25 11.89 13.74
N ARG A 7 -11.21 13.22 13.75
CA ARG A 7 -10.08 14.00 13.22
C ARG A 7 -8.76 13.64 13.92
N LYS A 8 -8.77 13.45 15.23
CA LYS A 8 -7.59 13.02 16.00
C LYS A 8 -7.13 11.61 15.59
N LEU A 9 -8.06 10.69 15.36
CA LEU A 9 -7.74 9.34 14.86
C LEU A 9 -7.20 9.36 13.43
N ARG A 10 -7.77 10.18 12.54
CA ARG A 10 -7.28 10.37 11.16
C ARG A 10 -5.85 10.93 11.13
N LEU A 11 -5.56 11.90 12.00
CA LEU A 11 -4.20 12.45 12.12
C LEU A 11 -3.21 11.39 12.59
N ARG A 12 -3.58 10.58 13.59
CA ARG A 12 -2.75 9.45 14.05
C ARG A 12 -2.53 8.42 12.94
N GLN A 13 -3.57 8.07 12.19
CA GLN A 13 -3.44 7.18 11.03
C GLN A 13 -2.43 7.73 10.03
N MET A 14 -2.53 9.01 9.65
CA MET A 14 -1.63 9.64 8.69
C MET A 14 -0.18 9.64 9.18
N ILE A 15 0.06 10.03 10.43
CA ILE A 15 1.40 10.04 11.04
C ILE A 15 1.96 8.61 11.10
N SER A 16 1.19 7.65 11.60
CA SER A 16 1.63 6.25 11.72
C SER A 16 1.89 5.61 10.37
N THR A 17 1.08 5.88 9.35
CA THR A 17 1.30 5.37 7.99
C THR A 17 2.57 5.97 7.39
N ASN A 18 2.81 7.27 7.53
CA ASN A 18 4.03 7.89 7.00
C ASN A 18 5.28 7.38 7.71
N LEU A 19 5.24 7.26 9.04
CA LEU A 19 6.34 6.70 9.82
C LEU A 19 6.64 5.25 9.40
N TYR A 20 5.60 4.43 9.21
CA TYR A 20 5.75 3.06 8.73
C TYR A 20 6.40 3.01 7.35
N ILE A 21 5.96 3.85 6.40
CA ILE A 21 6.56 3.92 5.06
C ILE A 21 8.03 4.30 5.14
N ILE A 22 8.38 5.33 5.92
CA ILE A 22 9.77 5.78 6.07
C ILE A 22 10.62 4.65 6.63
N VAL A 23 10.19 4.00 7.72
CA VAL A 23 10.94 2.90 8.34
C VAL A 23 11.13 1.73 7.36
N VAL A 24 10.08 1.29 6.69
CA VAL A 24 10.16 0.17 5.73
C VAL A 24 11.07 0.52 4.56
N LEU A 25 10.94 1.72 3.99
CA LEU A 25 11.79 2.14 2.88
C LEU A 25 13.25 2.27 3.31
N SER A 26 13.54 2.85 4.47
CA SER A 26 14.92 2.94 4.99
C SER A 26 15.54 1.56 5.21
N LEU A 27 14.80 0.62 5.81
CA LEU A 27 15.27 -0.76 6.00
C LEU A 27 15.50 -1.47 4.66
N PHE A 28 14.61 -1.27 3.70
CA PHE A 28 14.73 -1.85 2.37
C PHE A 28 15.93 -1.29 1.61
N THR A 29 16.15 0.03 1.63
CA THR A 29 17.32 0.67 1.03
C THR A 29 18.61 0.19 1.69
N ALA A 30 18.68 0.13 3.02
CA ALA A 30 19.85 -0.39 3.74
C ALA A 30 20.14 -1.85 3.36
N ALA A 31 19.10 -2.69 3.31
CA ALA A 31 19.25 -4.10 2.89
C ALA A 31 19.78 -4.23 1.46
N ILE A 32 19.32 -3.38 0.52
CA ILE A 32 19.83 -3.40 -0.85
C ILE A 32 21.30 -2.96 -0.93
N VAL A 33 21.67 -1.88 -0.23
CA VAL A 33 23.03 -1.34 -0.28
C VAL A 33 24.04 -2.29 0.34
N GLU A 34 23.73 -2.86 1.51
CA GLU A 34 24.65 -3.69 2.27
C GLU A 34 24.72 -5.13 1.76
N LEU A 35 23.58 -5.74 1.41
CA LEU A 35 23.53 -7.14 1.01
C LEU A 35 23.74 -7.34 -0.49
N GLN A 36 23.60 -6.28 -1.30
CA GLN A 36 23.67 -6.32 -2.75
C GLN A 36 22.91 -7.52 -3.35
N PRO A 37 21.62 -7.67 -3.02
CA PRO A 37 20.88 -8.88 -3.33
C PRO A 37 20.78 -9.08 -4.84
N THR A 38 20.77 -10.35 -5.26
CA THR A 38 20.38 -10.67 -6.63
C THR A 38 18.93 -10.27 -6.84
N ARG A 39 18.55 -10.03 -8.11
CA ARG A 39 17.18 -9.69 -8.46
C ARG A 39 16.18 -10.74 -7.98
N LEU A 40 16.55 -12.02 -8.03
CA LEU A 40 15.73 -13.11 -7.49
C LEU A 40 15.49 -12.95 -5.99
N GLN A 41 16.52 -12.62 -5.21
CA GLN A 41 16.40 -12.44 -3.76
C GLN A 41 15.50 -11.23 -3.43
N ALA A 42 15.71 -10.11 -4.10
CA ALA A 42 14.91 -8.90 -3.90
C ALA A 42 13.44 -9.10 -4.27
N LEU A 43 13.14 -9.67 -5.43
CA LEU A 43 11.77 -9.98 -5.86
C LEU A 43 11.11 -11.00 -4.94
N SER A 44 11.84 -12.03 -4.51
CA SER A 44 11.34 -13.02 -3.53
C SER A 44 10.98 -12.34 -2.20
N ALA A 45 11.82 -11.43 -1.71
CA ALA A 45 11.53 -10.66 -0.50
C ALA A 45 10.25 -9.81 -0.63
N VAL A 46 10.05 -9.15 -1.78
CA VAL A 46 8.82 -8.38 -2.06
C VAL A 46 7.60 -9.31 -2.09
N VAL A 47 7.68 -10.46 -2.76
CA VAL A 47 6.59 -11.44 -2.81
C VAL A 47 6.26 -11.96 -1.41
N THR A 48 7.26 -12.33 -0.61
CA THR A 48 7.06 -12.78 0.77
C THR A 48 6.45 -11.68 1.65
N PHE A 49 6.88 -10.43 1.47
CA PHE A 49 6.31 -9.27 2.18
C PHE A 49 4.82 -9.08 1.85
N ILE A 50 4.46 -9.10 0.56
CA ILE A 50 3.05 -9.01 0.12
C ILE A 50 2.23 -10.20 0.65
N ALA A 51 2.76 -11.43 0.56
CA ALA A 51 2.11 -12.62 1.07
C ALA A 51 1.86 -12.53 2.59
N THR A 52 2.82 -12.00 3.33
CA THR A 52 2.68 -11.75 4.78
C THR A 52 1.57 -10.75 5.07
N ILE A 53 1.50 -9.63 4.33
CA ILE A 53 0.40 -8.66 4.48
C ILE A 53 -0.95 -9.30 4.16
N CYS A 54 -1.03 -10.09 3.09
CA CYS A 54 -2.25 -10.82 2.72
C CYS A 54 -2.67 -11.81 3.82
N PHE A 55 -1.72 -12.53 4.41
CA PHE A 55 -1.96 -13.44 5.52
C PHE A 55 -2.49 -12.69 6.76
N LEU A 56 -1.87 -11.58 7.15
CA LEU A 56 -2.33 -10.75 8.27
C LEU A 56 -3.75 -10.19 8.03
N ASN A 57 -4.04 -9.72 6.82
CA ASN A 57 -5.38 -9.29 6.43
C ASN A 57 -6.40 -10.44 6.49
N TRP A 58 -6.01 -11.64 6.06
CA TRP A 58 -6.87 -12.82 6.12
C TRP A 58 -7.17 -13.26 7.56
N LEU A 59 -6.21 -13.13 8.48
CA LEU A 59 -6.45 -13.33 9.92
C LEU A 59 -7.46 -12.30 10.46
N GLU A 60 -7.33 -11.03 10.08
CA GLU A 60 -8.31 -9.99 10.45
C GLU A 60 -9.72 -10.34 9.94
N PHE A 61 -9.82 -10.89 8.74
CA PHE A 61 -11.08 -11.40 8.17
C PHE A 61 -11.72 -12.52 8.98
N LYS A 62 -10.89 -13.38 9.57
CA LYS A 62 -11.33 -14.45 10.48
C LYS A 62 -11.69 -13.93 11.88
N GLY A 63 -11.59 -12.61 12.11
CA GLY A 63 -11.92 -11.96 13.38
C GLY A 63 -10.74 -11.82 14.33
N ILE A 64 -9.52 -12.17 13.90
CA ILE A 64 -8.31 -12.05 14.73
C ILE A 64 -7.74 -10.64 14.56
N ASP A 65 -8.00 -9.77 15.55
CA ASP A 65 -7.48 -8.41 15.54
C ASP A 65 -6.07 -8.32 16.16
N LEU A 66 -5.06 -8.22 15.30
CA LEU A 66 -3.64 -8.10 15.67
C LEU A 66 -3.18 -6.66 15.92
N ARG A 67 -4.07 -5.65 15.87
CA ARG A 67 -3.66 -4.25 16.05
C ARG A 67 -3.19 -4.01 17.48
N PRO A 68 -1.95 -3.56 17.70
CA PRO A 68 -1.43 -3.34 19.05
C PRO A 68 -1.98 -2.05 19.69
N PHE A 69 -2.33 -1.06 18.86
CA PHE A 69 -2.73 0.25 19.35
C PHE A 69 -4.25 0.42 19.47
N SER A 70 -4.69 0.90 20.64
CA SER A 70 -6.12 1.15 20.93
C SER A 70 -6.77 2.18 19.98
N TRP A 71 -6.01 3.16 19.50
CA TRP A 71 -6.52 4.16 18.55
C TRP A 71 -6.86 3.53 17.20
N ALA A 72 -6.09 2.54 16.74
CA ALA A 72 -6.33 1.85 15.47
C ALA A 72 -7.58 0.96 15.56
N LYS A 73 -7.82 0.34 16.74
CA LYS A 73 -9.05 -0.40 17.00
C LYS A 73 -10.28 0.50 16.92
N ARG A 74 -10.26 1.64 17.62
CA ARG A 74 -11.35 2.63 17.60
C ARG A 74 -11.65 3.14 16.20
N LEU A 75 -10.62 3.44 15.41
CA LEU A 75 -10.79 3.93 14.06
C LEU A 75 -11.51 2.92 13.16
N VAL A 76 -11.10 1.65 13.21
CA VAL A 76 -11.74 0.58 12.44
C VAL A 76 -13.15 0.29 12.93
N SER A 77 -13.42 0.31 14.23
CA SER A 77 -14.79 0.17 14.74
C SER A 77 -15.70 1.24 14.15
N TYR A 78 -15.24 2.49 14.11
CA TYR A 78 -15.94 3.60 13.48
C TYR A 78 -16.11 3.40 11.96
N GLU A 79 -15.07 2.99 11.24
CA GLU A 79 -15.18 2.75 9.79
C GLU A 79 -16.13 1.58 9.46
N LYS A 80 -16.10 0.53 10.28
CA LYS A 80 -16.99 -0.63 10.16
C LYS A 80 -18.45 -0.24 10.43
N GLU A 81 -18.70 0.63 11.40
CA GLU A 81 -20.03 1.20 11.67
C GLU A 81 -20.51 2.05 10.49
N LYS A 82 -19.65 2.93 9.95
CA LYS A 82 -19.97 3.80 8.82
C LYS A 82 -20.30 3.03 7.54
N LEU A 83 -19.46 2.06 7.18
CA LEU A 83 -19.56 1.30 5.93
C LEU A 83 -20.54 0.13 6.04
N GLY A 84 -20.83 -0.37 7.24
CA GLY A 84 -21.75 -1.49 7.45
C GLY A 84 -21.33 -2.72 6.62
N PRO A 85 -22.24 -3.33 5.83
CA PRO A 85 -21.91 -4.47 4.97
C PRO A 85 -20.82 -4.20 3.92
N GLU A 86 -20.66 -2.95 3.48
CA GLU A 86 -19.62 -2.58 2.51
C GLU A 86 -18.22 -2.68 3.11
N TRP A 87 -18.07 -2.67 4.43
CA TRP A 87 -16.77 -2.86 5.09
C TRP A 87 -16.12 -4.19 4.67
N TYR A 88 -16.89 -5.27 4.71
CA TYR A 88 -16.38 -6.60 4.37
C TYR A 88 -16.07 -6.73 2.87
N LYS A 89 -16.89 -6.12 2.00
CA LYS A 89 -16.63 -6.07 0.55
C LYS A 89 -15.35 -5.29 0.26
N HIS A 90 -15.18 -4.13 0.89
CA HIS A 90 -14.01 -3.29 0.74
C HIS A 90 -12.74 -4.01 1.18
N LYS A 91 -12.75 -4.61 2.37
CA LYS A 91 -11.62 -5.40 2.86
C LYS A 91 -11.30 -6.59 1.93
N SER A 92 -12.32 -7.19 1.32
CA SER A 92 -12.17 -8.42 0.54
C SER A 92 -11.54 -8.06 -0.81
N SER A 93 -12.01 -6.96 -1.40
CA SER A 93 -11.37 -6.34 -2.56
C SER A 93 -9.92 -5.92 -2.28
N GLU A 94 -9.62 -5.36 -1.10
CA GLU A 94 -8.24 -5.04 -0.67
C GLU A 94 -7.35 -6.30 -0.59
N LEU A 95 -7.86 -7.40 -0.06
CA LEU A 95 -7.14 -8.67 -0.02
C LEU A 95 -6.90 -9.24 -1.42
N TYR A 96 -7.93 -9.36 -2.26
CA TYR A 96 -7.80 -9.94 -3.60
C TYR A 96 -6.91 -9.09 -4.51
N SER A 97 -7.01 -7.76 -4.44
CA SER A 97 -6.17 -6.86 -5.22
C SER A 97 -4.69 -6.92 -4.84
N ARG A 98 -4.36 -7.26 -3.59
CA ARG A 98 -2.98 -7.55 -3.19
C ARG A 98 -2.55 -8.96 -3.57
N ALA A 99 -3.44 -9.94 -3.38
CA ALA A 99 -3.16 -11.34 -3.67
C ALA A 99 -2.83 -11.57 -5.15
N ILE A 100 -3.45 -10.83 -6.07
CA ILE A 100 -3.15 -10.94 -7.52
C ILE A 100 -1.71 -10.50 -7.87
N LEU A 101 -1.08 -9.66 -7.06
CA LEU A 101 0.31 -9.24 -7.29
C LEU A 101 1.29 -10.39 -7.04
N ILE A 102 0.96 -11.35 -6.19
CA ILE A 102 1.81 -12.50 -5.87
C ILE A 102 2.11 -13.32 -7.13
N PRO A 103 1.12 -13.89 -7.85
CA PRO A 103 1.40 -14.65 -9.07
C PRO A 103 2.01 -13.78 -10.18
N LEU A 104 1.63 -12.50 -10.29
CA LEU A 104 2.21 -11.59 -11.30
C LEU A 104 3.71 -11.38 -11.08
N LEU A 105 4.12 -11.05 -9.86
CA LEU A 105 5.53 -10.88 -9.51
C LEU A 105 6.28 -12.22 -9.50
N SER A 106 5.62 -13.32 -9.12
CA SER A 106 6.23 -14.65 -9.18
C SER A 106 6.45 -15.12 -10.62
N LEU A 107 5.60 -14.72 -11.56
CA LEU A 107 5.78 -15.02 -12.98
C LEU A 107 7.05 -14.35 -13.52
N GLN A 108 7.34 -13.12 -13.08
CA GLN A 108 8.58 -12.42 -13.45
C GLN A 108 9.82 -13.24 -13.05
N LEU A 109 9.78 -13.94 -11.90
CA LEU A 109 10.87 -14.82 -11.46
C LEU A 109 11.20 -15.97 -12.43
N LEU A 110 10.24 -16.36 -13.29
CA LEU A 110 10.45 -17.43 -14.27
C LEU A 110 11.21 -16.94 -15.51
N PHE A 111 11.06 -15.67 -15.87
CA PHE A 111 11.62 -15.08 -17.09
C PHE A 111 12.90 -14.27 -16.85
N ASP A 112 13.17 -13.89 -15.61
CA ASP A 112 14.33 -13.07 -15.27
C ASP A 112 15.63 -13.87 -15.14
N ASN A 113 16.74 -13.25 -15.56
CA ASN A 113 18.08 -13.69 -15.23
C ASN A 113 18.30 -13.57 -13.71
N ARG A 114 18.44 -14.71 -13.04
CA ARG A 114 18.38 -14.85 -11.58
C ARG A 114 19.60 -14.28 -10.86
N ASN A 115 20.72 -14.17 -11.57
CA ASN A 115 22.01 -13.80 -11.01
C ASN A 115 22.37 -12.33 -11.25
N GLU A 116 21.54 -11.60 -12.01
CA GLU A 116 21.73 -10.16 -12.16
C GLU A 116 21.52 -9.46 -10.82
N PRO A 117 22.34 -8.44 -10.51
CA PRO A 117 22.12 -7.63 -9.32
C PRO A 117 20.76 -6.94 -9.43
N PHE A 118 20.05 -6.83 -8.31
CA PHE A 118 18.73 -6.18 -8.28
C PHE A 118 18.78 -4.74 -8.77
N LEU A 119 19.89 -4.04 -8.46
CA LEU A 119 20.19 -2.73 -9.01
C LEU A 119 21.39 -2.84 -9.95
N PRO A 120 21.30 -2.31 -11.18
CA PRO A 120 22.50 -2.08 -11.97
C PRO A 120 23.41 -1.07 -11.23
N ASN A 121 24.72 -1.21 -11.40
CA ASN A 121 25.71 -0.33 -10.78
C ASN A 121 25.41 1.15 -11.12
N GLY A 122 25.43 2.04 -10.12
CA GLY A 122 25.36 3.49 -10.34
C GLY A 122 24.00 4.16 -10.09
N LEU A 123 23.03 3.50 -9.46
CA LEU A 123 21.78 4.16 -9.08
C LEU A 123 22.01 5.23 -7.98
N ASP A 124 21.78 6.48 -8.34
CA ASP A 124 21.90 7.66 -7.48
C ASP A 124 20.96 7.54 -6.26
N PRO A 125 21.44 7.77 -5.01
CA PRO A 125 20.59 7.92 -3.83
C PRO A 125 19.38 8.85 -4.03
N PHE A 126 19.49 9.84 -4.92
CA PHE A 126 18.41 10.73 -5.30
C PHE A 126 17.20 9.99 -5.91
N TYR A 127 17.41 8.87 -6.61
CA TYR A 127 16.35 8.02 -7.13
C TYR A 127 15.49 7.45 -5.99
N TRP A 128 16.12 6.92 -4.94
CA TRP A 128 15.43 6.34 -3.78
C TRP A 128 14.65 7.39 -3.00
N LEU A 129 15.23 8.58 -2.83
CA LEU A 129 14.54 9.71 -2.20
C LEU A 129 13.30 10.12 -3.00
N THR A 130 13.44 10.23 -4.32
CA THR A 130 12.33 10.62 -5.21
C THR A 130 11.20 9.59 -5.16
N LEU A 131 11.55 8.29 -5.22
CA LEU A 131 10.59 7.20 -5.08
C LEU A 131 9.88 7.25 -3.71
N ALA A 132 10.62 7.48 -2.63
CA ALA A 132 10.04 7.59 -1.29
C ALA A 132 9.03 8.74 -1.18
N VAL A 133 9.39 9.93 -1.70
CA VAL A 133 8.50 11.10 -1.73
C VAL A 133 7.26 10.81 -2.56
N ALA A 134 7.40 10.20 -3.74
CA ALA A 134 6.28 9.84 -4.59
C ALA A 134 5.31 8.87 -3.89
N ILE A 135 5.83 7.82 -3.24
CA ILE A 135 5.02 6.85 -2.48
C ILE A 135 4.27 7.55 -1.34
N ILE A 136 4.96 8.39 -0.55
CA ILE A 136 4.35 9.13 0.56
C ILE A 136 3.23 10.03 0.02
N LEU A 137 3.45 10.77 -1.05
CA LEU A 137 2.44 11.65 -1.64
C LEU A 137 1.20 10.86 -2.09
N VAL A 138 1.39 9.77 -2.84
CA VAL A 138 0.28 8.94 -3.34
C VAL A 138 -0.52 8.34 -2.18
N VAL A 139 0.15 7.81 -1.15
CA VAL A 139 -0.52 7.23 0.01
C VAL A 139 -1.29 8.29 0.80
N ASN A 140 -0.71 9.48 1.01
CA ASN A 140 -1.40 10.56 1.72
C ASN A 140 -2.60 11.10 0.93
N LEU A 141 -2.49 11.25 -0.38
CA LEU A 141 -3.62 11.63 -1.24
C LEU A 141 -4.74 10.59 -1.15
N HIS A 142 -4.40 9.31 -1.28
CA HIS A 142 -5.37 8.22 -1.14
C HIS A 142 -6.06 8.26 0.23
N LEU A 143 -5.30 8.36 1.32
CA LEU A 143 -5.85 8.46 2.68
C LEU A 143 -6.76 9.69 2.82
N PHE A 144 -6.36 10.85 2.31
CA PHE A 144 -7.15 12.07 2.39
C PHE A 144 -8.51 11.91 1.69
N PHE A 145 -8.53 11.46 0.43
CA PHE A 145 -9.78 11.28 -0.31
C PHE A 145 -10.69 10.23 0.31
N ARG A 146 -10.12 9.10 0.73
CA ARG A 146 -10.85 8.01 1.38
C ARG A 146 -11.49 8.48 2.68
N ASN A 147 -10.70 9.11 3.56
CA ASN A 147 -11.17 9.58 4.86
C ASN A 147 -12.26 10.65 4.68
N ARG A 148 -12.07 11.60 3.73
CA ARG A 148 -13.08 12.61 3.41
C ARG A 148 -14.40 12.01 2.94
N LYS A 149 -14.37 10.96 2.11
CA LYS A 149 -15.58 10.26 1.65
C LYS A 149 -16.29 9.54 2.80
N ILE A 150 -15.57 8.71 3.57
CA ILE A 150 -16.13 7.92 4.68
C ILE A 150 -16.71 8.83 5.78
N ASP A 151 -16.01 9.92 6.10
CA ASP A 151 -16.40 10.78 7.22
C ASP A 151 -17.63 11.65 6.88
N ARG A 152 -17.79 12.06 5.61
CA ARG A 152 -18.90 12.92 5.17
C ARG A 152 -20.18 12.18 4.84
N LEU A 153 -20.07 11.00 4.24
CA LEU A 153 -21.24 10.28 3.72
C LEU A 153 -21.95 9.51 4.83
N SER A 154 -23.25 9.36 4.66
CA SER A 154 -24.09 8.46 5.44
C SER A 154 -23.92 7.01 4.99
N THR A 155 -24.32 6.05 5.84
CA THR A 155 -24.26 4.62 5.51
C THR A 155 -25.10 4.26 4.27
N ALA A 156 -26.21 4.97 4.02
CA ALA A 156 -27.04 4.78 2.83
C ALA A 156 -26.32 5.26 1.56
N GLU A 157 -25.63 6.41 1.61
CA GLU A 157 -24.87 6.95 0.47
C GLU A 157 -23.60 6.15 0.17
N LEU A 158 -23.06 5.44 1.16
CA LEU A 158 -21.92 4.55 1.01
C LEU A 158 -22.28 3.19 0.38
N GLN A 159 -23.55 2.93 0.05
CA GLN A 159 -23.92 1.71 -0.66
C GLN A 159 -23.24 1.66 -2.05
N GLY A 160 -22.60 0.53 -2.36
CA GLY A 160 -21.83 0.36 -3.60
C GLY A 160 -20.51 1.14 -3.62
N TYR A 161 -20.08 1.74 -2.49
CA TYR A 161 -18.80 2.41 -2.34
C TYR A 161 -17.63 1.56 -2.85
N THR A 162 -17.60 0.27 -2.50
CA THR A 162 -16.50 -0.64 -2.89
C THR A 162 -16.31 -0.71 -4.40
N LYS A 163 -17.40 -0.85 -5.16
CA LYS A 163 -17.32 -0.96 -6.63
C LYS A 163 -16.83 0.35 -7.26
N LYS A 164 -17.32 1.49 -6.77
CA LYS A 164 -16.91 2.82 -7.24
C LYS A 164 -15.43 3.08 -6.94
N GLU A 165 -14.99 2.82 -5.72
CA GLU A 165 -13.58 2.99 -5.35
C GLU A 165 -12.65 2.04 -6.11
N PHE A 166 -13.08 0.80 -6.37
CA PHE A 166 -12.29 -0.12 -7.17
C PHE A 166 -12.06 0.41 -8.60
N GLY A 167 -13.12 0.90 -9.25
CA GLY A 167 -13.01 1.52 -10.58
C GLY A 167 -12.08 2.73 -10.60
N ILE A 168 -12.23 3.64 -9.63
CA ILE A 168 -11.34 4.82 -9.48
C ILE A 168 -9.90 4.38 -9.24
N SER A 169 -9.69 3.38 -8.40
CA SER A 169 -8.35 2.88 -8.06
C SER A 169 -7.66 2.23 -9.26
N LEU A 170 -8.42 1.55 -10.13
CA LEU A 170 -7.89 0.96 -11.36
C LEU A 170 -7.42 2.03 -12.34
N VAL A 171 -8.23 3.09 -12.54
CA VAL A 171 -7.85 4.23 -13.39
C VAL A 171 -6.63 4.95 -12.84
N MET A 172 -6.62 5.26 -11.54
CA MET A 172 -5.47 5.91 -10.88
C MET A 172 -4.22 5.04 -10.94
N GLY A 173 -4.35 3.72 -10.77
CA GLY A 173 -3.25 2.78 -10.87
C GLY A 173 -2.65 2.75 -12.28
N LEU A 174 -3.49 2.78 -13.31
CA LEU A 174 -3.03 2.84 -14.70
C LEU A 174 -2.29 4.16 -15.00
N VAL A 175 -2.82 5.30 -14.54
CA VAL A 175 -2.13 6.59 -14.67
C VAL A 175 -0.77 6.56 -13.97
N MET A 176 -0.72 6.06 -12.73
CA MET A 176 0.53 5.94 -11.98
C MET A 176 1.53 4.99 -12.65
N PHE A 177 1.06 3.90 -13.24
CA PHE A 177 1.91 2.99 -14.01
C PHE A 177 2.63 3.73 -15.15
N PHE A 178 1.90 4.51 -15.95
CA PHE A 178 2.53 5.28 -17.03
C PHE A 178 3.49 6.34 -16.50
N VAL A 179 3.14 7.06 -15.44
CA VAL A 179 4.04 8.06 -14.83
C VAL A 179 5.35 7.41 -14.36
N VAL A 180 5.27 6.28 -13.65
CA VAL A 180 6.44 5.56 -13.16
C VAL A 180 7.25 4.96 -14.31
N ALA A 181 6.59 4.36 -15.31
CA ALA A 181 7.26 3.81 -16.48
C ALA A 181 8.02 4.89 -17.27
N SER A 182 7.37 6.04 -17.54
CA SER A 182 8.02 7.18 -18.19
C SER A 182 9.19 7.72 -17.38
N PHE A 183 9.06 7.78 -16.05
CA PHE A 183 10.14 8.19 -15.15
C PHE A 183 11.33 7.23 -15.20
N ILE A 184 11.07 5.92 -15.13
CA ILE A 184 12.11 4.89 -15.23
C ILE A 184 12.83 4.97 -16.59
N ILE A 185 12.08 5.08 -17.69
CA ILE A 185 12.67 5.21 -19.02
C ILE A 185 13.57 6.45 -19.08
N PHE A 186 13.06 7.62 -18.66
CA PHE A 186 13.82 8.87 -18.66
C PHE A 186 15.14 8.75 -17.88
N PHE A 187 15.10 8.19 -16.66
CA PHE A 187 16.29 8.03 -15.82
C PHE A 187 17.25 6.93 -16.29
N LEU A 188 16.79 5.91 -17.02
CA LEU A 188 17.66 4.90 -17.62
C LEU A 188 18.29 5.36 -18.94
N THR A 189 17.70 6.35 -19.60
CA THR A 189 18.20 6.91 -20.87
C THR A 189 19.10 8.14 -20.72
N LEU A 190 19.24 8.67 -19.51
CA LEU A 190 20.12 9.79 -19.14
C LEU A 190 21.39 9.27 -18.46
#